data_AF-A0A9N8VGG5-F1
#
_entry.id   AF-A0A9N8VGG5-F1
#
_cell.length_a   1.000
_cell.length_b   1.000
_cell.length_c   1.000
_cell.angle_alpha   90.00
_cell.angle_beta   90.00
_cell.angle_gamma   90.00
#
_symmetry.space_group_name_H-M   'P 1'
#
loop_
_entity.id
_entity.type
_entity.pdbx_description
1 polymer ?
#
loop_
_entity_poly.entity_id
_entity_poly.type
_entity_poly.pdbx_seq_one_letter_code
_entity_poly.pdbx_strand_id
1 'polypeptide(L)'
;MTELISIGIIKNIFEAHANGKKLPENPVLQVLKIAAANPVQNQNPTASPRYRAAFSDGYTYAQGVISSLGMNVSGEKLDRGHLIRLTQYAVNPTQNINGAAHRL
;
A
#
# COMPACT_ATOMS: atom_id res chain seq x y z
N MET A 1 -17.27 17.95 6.04
CA MET A 1 -16.23 17.55 7.01
C MET A 1 -15.04 17.10 6.18
N THR A 2 -13.94 17.87 6.19
CA THR A 2 -12.76 17.57 5.35
C THR A 2 -12.01 16.41 5.99
N GLU A 3 -11.85 15.28 5.30
CA GLU A 3 -10.98 14.22 5.81
C GLU A 3 -9.55 14.74 5.88
N LEU A 4 -8.93 14.64 7.06
CA LEU A 4 -7.55 15.05 7.27
C LEU A 4 -6.63 13.84 7.11
N ILE A 5 -5.54 14.03 6.37
CA ILE A 5 -4.47 13.03 6.26
C ILE A 5 -3.93 12.72 7.67
N SER A 6 -3.73 11.44 7.95
CA SER A 6 -3.20 10.98 9.24
C SER A 6 -1.68 11.15 9.30
N ILE A 7 -1.21 12.35 9.67
CA ILE A 7 0.20 12.74 9.57
C ILE A 7 1.13 11.79 10.35
N GLY A 8 2.19 11.31 9.69
CA GLY A 8 3.23 10.44 10.27
C GLY A 8 2.81 9.00 10.56
N ILE A 9 1.58 8.62 10.19
CA ILE A 9 1.02 7.31 10.53
C ILE A 9 1.74 6.15 9.86
N ILE A 10 2.38 6.36 8.70
CA ILE A 10 3.07 5.29 7.97
C ILE A 10 4.19 4.71 8.84
N LYS A 11 4.98 5.56 9.51
CA LYS A 11 6.01 5.11 10.44
C LYS A 11 5.42 4.28 11.57
N ASN A 12 4.33 4.77 12.18
CA ASN A 12 3.64 4.06 13.27
C ASN A 12 3.09 2.70 12.83
N ILE A 13 2.60 2.58 11.58
CA ILE A 13 2.14 1.31 11.00
C ILE A 13 3.28 0.28 10.96
N PHE A 14 4.44 0.67 10.43
CA PHE A 14 5.59 -0.23 10.34
C PHE A 14 6.19 -0.57 11.72
N GLU A 15 6.24 0.39 12.65
CA GLU A 15 6.68 0.14 14.02
C GLU A 15 5.72 -0.77 14.78
N ALA A 16 4.40 -0.59 14.61
CA ALA A 16 3.41 -1.47 15.21
C ALA A 16 3.58 -2.89 14.69
N HIS A 17 3.75 -3.06 13.37
CA HIS A 17 4.01 -4.36 12.77
C HIS A 17 5.29 -5.02 13.30
N ALA A 18 6.42 -4.28 13.32
CA ALA A 18 7.71 -4.80 13.78
C ALA A 18 7.69 -5.24 15.26
N ASN A 19 6.89 -4.57 16.08
CA ASN A 19 6.76 -4.87 17.51
C ASN A 19 5.60 -5.84 17.82
N GLY A 20 4.94 -6.42 16.82
CA GLY A 20 3.78 -7.30 17.01
C GLY A 20 2.58 -6.62 17.67
N LYS A 21 2.50 -5.29 17.60
CA LYS A 21 1.40 -4.49 18.16
C LYS A 21 0.24 -4.41 17.16
N LYS A 22 -0.94 -4.08 17.67
CA LYS A 22 -2.13 -3.80 16.86
C LYS A 22 -1.85 -2.66 15.88
N LEU A 23 -2.21 -2.85 14.62
CA LEU A 23 -2.09 -1.82 13.59
C LEU A 23 -3.07 -0.65 13.85
N PRO A 24 -2.71 0.60 13.51
CA PRO A 24 -3.60 1.74 13.61
C PRO A 24 -4.92 1.53 12.86
N GLU A 25 -6.04 1.91 13.47
CA GLU A 25 -7.36 1.78 12.86
C GLU A 25 -7.68 2.96 11.95
N ASN A 26 -8.22 2.68 10.77
CA ASN A 26 -8.77 3.68 9.85
C ASN A 26 -7.83 4.85 9.47
N PRO A 27 -6.52 4.65 9.24
CA PRO A 27 -5.63 5.73 8.84
C PRO A 27 -6.03 6.28 7.46
N VAL A 28 -5.96 7.61 7.32
CA VAL A 28 -6.26 8.32 6.09
C VAL A 28 -4.96 8.71 5.38
N LEU A 29 -4.78 8.26 4.15
CA LEU A 29 -3.60 8.50 3.33
C LEU A 29 -3.99 9.13 1.99
N GLN A 30 -3.08 9.90 1.42
CA GLN A 30 -3.23 10.42 0.06
C GLN A 30 -2.58 9.48 -0.96
N VAL A 31 -3.28 9.22 -2.06
CA VAL A 31 -2.72 8.49 -3.20
C VAL A 31 -1.78 9.40 -3.99
N LEU A 32 -0.53 8.96 -4.16
CA LEU A 32 0.47 9.67 -4.96
C LEU A 32 0.56 9.16 -6.40
N LYS A 33 0.42 7.85 -6.57
CA LYS A 33 0.59 7.17 -7.86
C LYS A 33 -0.12 5.83 -7.84
N ILE A 34 -0.66 5.43 -9.00
CA ILE A 34 -1.20 4.09 -9.23
C ILE A 34 -0.65 3.57 -10.56
N ALA A 35 -0.30 2.29 -10.59
CA ALA A 35 0.07 1.57 -11.80
C ALA A 35 -0.54 0.16 -11.76
N ALA A 36 -0.92 -0.36 -12.92
CA ALA A 36 -1.25 -1.78 -13.02
C ALA A 36 -0.03 -2.61 -12.60
N ALA A 37 -0.22 -3.54 -11.67
CA ALA A 37 0.78 -4.56 -11.41
C ALA A 37 0.57 -5.62 -12.48
N ASN A 38 1.50 -5.74 -13.44
CA ASN A 38 1.40 -6.81 -14.42
C ASN A 38 1.29 -8.15 -13.66
N PRO A 39 0.29 -8.99 -13.97
CA PRO A 39 0.37 -10.38 -13.54
C PRO A 39 1.69 -10.91 -14.10
N VAL A 40 2.50 -11.54 -13.24
CA VAL A 40 3.65 -12.30 -13.73
C VAL A 40 3.09 -13.26 -14.77
N GLN A 41 3.51 -13.15 -16.03
CA GLN A 41 2.91 -13.79 -17.20
C GLN A 41 2.83 -15.34 -17.13
N ASN A 42 3.30 -15.96 -16.04
CA ASN A 42 3.34 -17.40 -15.81
C ASN A 42 2.49 -17.90 -14.63
N GLN A 43 1.69 -17.06 -13.97
CA GLN A 43 0.88 -17.49 -12.82
C GLN A 43 -0.61 -17.17 -13.01
N ASN A 44 -1.33 -18.19 -13.48
CA ASN A 44 -2.77 -18.36 -13.45
C ASN A 44 -3.62 -17.28 -14.16
N PRO A 45 -4.25 -17.60 -15.32
CA PRO A 45 -5.13 -16.65 -16.04
C PRO A 45 -6.41 -16.27 -15.27
N THR A 46 -6.67 -16.91 -14.12
CA THR A 46 -7.78 -16.60 -13.20
C THR A 46 -7.40 -15.62 -12.09
N ALA A 47 -6.14 -15.15 -12.01
CA ALA A 47 -5.71 -14.22 -10.98
C ALA A 47 -6.37 -12.85 -11.15
N SER A 48 -7.00 -12.35 -10.09
CA SER A 48 -7.61 -11.02 -10.09
C SER A 48 -6.54 -9.93 -10.29
N PRO A 49 -6.84 -8.87 -11.07
CA PRO A 49 -5.87 -7.83 -11.35
C PRO A 49 -5.44 -7.11 -10.06
N ARG A 50 -4.15 -6.84 -9.96
CA ARG A 50 -3.51 -6.15 -8.83
C ARG A 50 -2.95 -4.83 -9.30
N TYR A 51 -2.92 -3.85 -8.40
CA TYR A 51 -2.44 -2.50 -8.71
C TYR A 51 -1.38 -2.11 -7.69
N ARG A 52 -0.26 -1.57 -8.15
CA ARG A 52 0.73 -0.97 -7.27
C ARG A 52 0.35 0.48 -7.06
N ALA A 53 0.33 0.90 -5.80
CA ALA A 53 0.08 2.28 -5.45
C ALA A 53 1.12 2.79 -4.48
N ALA A 54 1.41 4.08 -4.57
CA ALA A 54 2.17 4.82 -3.59
C ALA A 54 1.20 5.70 -2.79
N PHE A 55 1.34 5.68 -1.47
CA PHE A 55 0.51 6.42 -0.54
C PHE A 55 1.38 7.33 0.32
N SER A 56 0.86 8.48 0.72
CA SER A 56 1.52 9.42 1.62
C SER A 56 0.66 9.76 2.82
N ASP A 57 1.33 9.95 3.96
CA ASP A 57 0.76 10.55 5.15
C ASP A 57 1.14 12.03 5.32
N GLY A 58 1.67 12.69 4.28
CA GLY A 58 2.13 14.07 4.34
C GLY A 58 3.53 14.26 4.94
N TYR A 59 4.16 13.22 5.49
CA TYR A 59 5.54 13.25 5.97
C TYR A 59 6.42 12.20 5.28
N THR A 60 5.90 10.98 5.14
CA THR A 60 6.53 9.83 4.51
C THR A 60 5.63 9.31 3.39
N TYR A 61 6.19 8.42 2.56
CA TYR A 61 5.40 7.63 1.62
C TYR A 61 5.72 6.14 1.76
N ALA A 62 4.75 5.31 1.42
CA ALA A 62 4.89 3.86 1.35
C ALA A 62 4.26 3.34 0.06
N GLN A 63 4.75 2.19 -0.41
CA GLN A 63 4.19 1.49 -1.55
C GLN A 63 3.40 0.28 -1.07
N GLY A 64 2.28 0.00 -1.75
CA GLY A 64 1.44 -1.15 -1.46
C GLY A 64 0.80 -1.72 -2.71
N VAL A 65 0.12 -2.85 -2.52
CA VAL A 65 -0.67 -3.50 -3.56
C VAL A 65 -2.14 -3.37 -3.20
N ILE A 66 -2.94 -2.89 -4.14
CA ILE A 66 -4.40 -2.79 -4.06
C ILE A 66 -5.00 -3.91 -4.91
N SER A 67 -6.04 -4.56 -4.40
CA SER A 67 -6.86 -5.49 -5.17
C SER A 67 -7.75 -4.76 -6.18
N SER A 68 -8.32 -5.48 -7.14
CA SER A 68 -9.30 -4.92 -8.06
C SER A 68 -10.52 -4.31 -7.36
N LEU A 69 -10.94 -4.87 -6.21
CA LEU A 69 -12.04 -4.35 -5.40
C LEU A 69 -11.69 -3.00 -4.76
N GLY A 70 -10.44 -2.80 -4.35
CA GLY A 70 -9.99 -1.52 -3.78
C GLY A 70 -9.71 -0.44 -4.83
N MET A 71 -9.69 -0.77 -6.12
CA MET A 71 -9.50 0.20 -7.20
C MET A 71 -10.76 0.95 -7.59
N ASN A 72 -11.93 0.36 -7.37
CA ASN A 72 -13.23 0.96 -7.66
C ASN A 72 -13.96 1.17 -6.35
N VAL A 73 -13.76 2.33 -5.72
CA VAL A 73 -14.42 2.67 -4.45
C VAL A 73 -15.54 3.64 -4.75
N SER A 74 -16.75 3.32 -4.31
CA SER A 74 -17.95 4.16 -4.55
C SER A 74 -18.25 4.43 -6.03
N GLY A 75 -17.84 3.51 -6.93
CA GLY A 75 -18.03 3.66 -8.37
C GLY A 75 -16.98 4.53 -9.06
N GLU A 76 -16.04 5.11 -8.30
CA GLU A 76 -14.93 5.90 -8.84
C GLU A 76 -13.65 5.07 -8.86
N LYS A 77 -12.91 5.23 -9.96
CA LYS A 77 -11.57 4.67 -10.06
C LYS A 77 -10.64 5.49 -9.19
N LEU A 78 -9.89 4.82 -8.32
CA LEU A 78 -8.88 5.48 -7.52
C LEU A 78 -7.84 6.15 -8.43
N ASP A 79 -7.45 7.39 -8.10
CA ASP A 79 -6.45 8.16 -8.84
C ASP A 79 -5.58 9.02 -7.90
N ARG A 80 -4.52 9.63 -8.44
CA ARG A 80 -3.63 10.54 -7.73
C ARG A 80 -4.41 11.70 -7.10
N GLY A 81 -4.07 12.01 -5.86
CA GLY A 81 -4.67 13.09 -5.09
C GLY A 81 -5.85 12.65 -4.23
N HIS A 82 -6.47 11.51 -4.53
CA HIS A 82 -7.54 10.97 -3.70
C HIS A 82 -7.06 10.66 -2.28
N LEU A 83 -7.93 10.87 -1.31
CA LEU A 83 -7.76 10.43 0.06
C LEU A 83 -8.43 9.07 0.23
N ILE A 84 -7.74 8.15 0.88
CA ILE A 84 -8.26 6.83 1.20
C ILE A 84 -8.16 6.57 2.68
N ARG A 85 -9.17 5.90 3.22
CA ARG A 85 -9.18 5.38 4.57
C ARG A 85 -8.91 3.88 4.53
N LEU A 86 -7.84 3.43 5.20
CA LEU A 86 -7.54 2.00 5.27
C LEU A 86 -8.42 1.34 6.34
N THR A 87 -9.46 0.63 5.91
CA THR A 87 -10.35 -0.11 6.81
C THR A 87 -9.88 -1.55 7.04
N GLN A 88 -9.25 -2.16 6.03
CA GLN A 88 -8.70 -3.51 6.08
C GLN A 88 -7.38 -3.53 5.31
N TYR A 89 -6.27 -3.72 6.02
CA TYR A 89 -4.95 -3.74 5.42
C TYR A 89 -4.00 -4.66 6.21
N ALA A 90 -2.97 -5.12 5.52
CA ALA A 90 -1.88 -5.90 6.09
C ALA A 90 -0.54 -5.29 5.64
N VAL A 91 0.47 -5.41 6.51
CA VAL A 91 1.82 -4.90 6.25
C VAL A 91 2.73 -6.08 6.00
N ASN A 92 3.39 -6.09 4.84
CA ASN A 92 4.37 -7.13 4.47
C ASN A 92 5.67 -6.43 4.05
N PRO A 93 6.58 -6.12 4.99
CA PRO A 93 7.84 -5.50 4.63
C PRO A 93 8.66 -6.47 3.77
N THR A 94 9.03 -6.04 2.57
CA THR A 94 9.92 -6.82 1.70
C THR A 94 11.36 -6.39 1.94
N GLN A 95 12.17 -7.28 2.49
CA GLN A 95 13.62 -7.08 2.52
C GLN A 95 14.19 -7.50 1.17
N ASN A 96 14.71 -6.53 0.40
CA ASN A 96 15.57 -6.85 -0.73
C ASN A 96 16.95 -7.19 -0.19
N ILE A 97 17.23 -8.48 -0.01
CA ILE A 97 18.59 -8.97 0.29
C ILE A 97 19.35 -9.03 -1.04
N ASN A 98 19.61 -7.89 -1.66
CA ASN A 98 20.57 -7.82 -2.77
C ASN A 98 21.99 -7.70 -2.20
N GLY A 99 22.44 -8.79 -1.60
CA GLY A 99 23.82 -9.06 -1.27
C GLY A 99 24.20 -10.40 -1.87
N ALA A 100 24.54 -10.40 -3.16
CA ALA A 100 25.18 -11.54 -3.79
C ALA A 100 26.50 -11.81 -3.03
N ALA A 101 26.50 -12.82 -2.17
CA ALA A 101 27.73 -13.42 -1.68
C ALA A 101 28.36 -14.21 -2.85
N HIS A 102 28.97 -13.49 -3.81
CA HIS A 102 30.07 -14.07 -4.56
C HIS A 102 31.25 -14.12 -3.59
N ARG A 103 31.51 -15.31 -3.03
CA ARG A 103 32.86 -15.66 -2.57
C ARG A 103 33.46 -16.59 -3.62
N LEU A 104 34.61 -16.15 -4.12
CA LEU A 104 35.57 -16.91 -4.93
C LEU A 104 36.04 -18.15 -4.17
#